data_AF-A0A5N9D1N9-F1
#
_entry.id   AF-A0A5N9D1N9-F1
#
_cell.length_a   1.000
_cell.length_b   1.000
_cell.length_c   1.000
_cell.angle_alpha   90.00
_cell.angle_beta   90.00
_cell.angle_gamma   90.00
#
_symmetry.space_group_name_H-M   'P 1'
#
loop_
_entity.id
_entity.type
_entity.pdbx_description
1 polymer ?
#
loop_
_entity_poly.entity_id
_entity_poly.type
_entity_poly.pdbx_seq_one_letter_code
_entity_poly.pdbx_strand_id
1 'polypeptide(L)'
;DFVEMDQNQERAFCCGAGGGRMWMEEEGERVNHMRTDQFLETGAETVAVSCPFCIQMFDEGISSKGQEDTKRAVDLITILDQATE
;
A
#
# COMPACT_ATOMS: atom_id res chain seq x y z
N ASP A 1 -3.48 16.30 -6.66
CA ASP A 1 -2.15 16.01 -7.23
C ASP A 1 -1.76 14.57 -6.95
N PHE A 2 -1.06 13.93 -7.89
CA PHE A 2 -0.57 12.56 -7.75
C PHE A 2 0.95 12.59 -7.54
N VAL A 3 1.44 11.71 -6.67
CA VAL A 3 2.87 11.53 -6.40
C VAL A 3 3.17 10.04 -6.43
N GLU A 4 4.30 9.66 -7.03
CA GLU A 4 4.77 8.28 -7.02
C GLU A 4 5.71 8.05 -5.82
N MET A 5 5.76 6.81 -5.34
CA MET A 5 6.82 6.36 -4.42
C MET A 5 8.18 6.42 -5.10
N ASP A 6 9.29 6.55 -4.35
CA ASP A 6 10.64 6.62 -4.92
C ASP A 6 10.98 5.41 -5.81
N GLN A 7 10.60 4.21 -5.35
CA GLN A 7 10.68 2.97 -6.13
C GLN A 7 9.35 2.69 -6.84
N ASN A 8 9.24 3.24 -8.04
CA ASN A 8 8.11 3.08 -8.95
C ASN A 8 8.54 2.38 -10.26
N GLN A 9 7.56 2.10 -11.13
CA GLN A 9 7.77 1.51 -12.46
C GLN A 9 8.59 0.20 -12.39
N GLU A 10 9.66 0.05 -13.16
CA GLU A 10 10.52 -1.14 -13.16
C GLU A 10 11.26 -1.38 -11.84
N ARG A 11 11.32 -0.38 -10.94
CA ARG A 11 11.92 -0.50 -9.62
C ARG A 11 10.89 -0.82 -8.53
N ALA A 12 9.59 -0.82 -8.86
CA ALA A 12 8.54 -1.19 -7.91
C ALA A 12 8.64 -2.65 -7.48
N PHE A 13 8.19 -2.94 -6.27
CA PHE A 13 8.13 -4.30 -5.75
C PHE A 13 6.76 -4.63 -5.12
N CYS A 14 6.55 -5.93 -4.89
CA CYS A 14 5.30 -6.52 -4.43
C CYS A 14 4.88 -6.03 -3.02
N CYS A 15 3.59 -6.08 -2.71
CA CYS A 15 3.07 -5.86 -1.35
C CYS A 15 3.35 -7.01 -0.38
N GLY A 16 3.90 -8.14 -0.84
CA GLY A 16 4.27 -9.29 0.01
C GLY A 16 3.20 -10.37 0.18
N ALA A 17 1.94 -10.17 -0.22
CA ALA A 17 0.88 -11.16 0.01
C ALA A 17 0.84 -12.35 -0.99
N GLY A 18 1.28 -12.12 -2.23
CA GLY A 18 1.11 -13.07 -3.34
C GLY A 18 1.75 -14.44 -3.10
N GLY A 19 1.23 -15.48 -3.74
CA GLY A 19 1.77 -16.84 -3.64
C GLY A 19 1.63 -17.49 -2.26
N GLY A 20 0.67 -17.01 -1.45
CA GLY A 20 0.43 -17.51 -0.09
C GLY A 20 1.33 -16.89 0.98
N ARG A 21 2.22 -15.95 0.62
CA ARG A 21 3.16 -15.32 1.55
C ARG A 21 2.51 -14.50 2.65
N MET A 22 1.27 -14.01 2.46
CA MET A 22 0.49 -13.38 3.53
C MET A 22 0.35 -14.28 4.78
N TRP A 23 0.35 -15.60 4.60
CA TRP A 23 0.18 -16.59 5.67
C TRP A 23 1.49 -17.19 6.16
N MET A 24 2.62 -16.77 5.60
CA MET A 24 3.93 -17.25 5.97
C MET A 24 4.60 -16.23 6.88
N GLU A 25 5.41 -16.72 7.81
CA GLU A 25 6.28 -15.85 8.58
C GLU A 25 7.42 -15.36 7.68
N GLU A 26 7.72 -14.07 7.76
CA GLU A 26 8.84 -13.44 7.07
C GLU A 26 10.02 -13.33 8.05
N GLU A 27 11.22 -13.65 7.58
CA GLU A 27 12.45 -13.39 8.33
C GLU A 27 12.89 -11.94 8.07
N GLY A 28 13.00 -11.13 9.12
CA GLY A 28 13.42 -9.74 9.04
C GLY A 28 12.26 -8.76 8.88
N GLU A 29 12.51 -7.67 8.15
CA GLU A 29 11.47 -6.65 7.91
C GLU A 29 10.46 -7.16 6.87
N ARG A 30 9.18 -7.05 7.21
CA ARG A 30 8.09 -7.49 6.34
C ARG A 30 8.04 -6.66 5.06
N VAL A 31 7.80 -7.31 3.93
CA VAL A 31 7.77 -6.63 2.62
C VAL A 31 6.71 -5.52 2.58
N ASN A 32 5.55 -5.75 3.18
CA ASN A 32 4.51 -4.73 3.23
C ASN A 32 4.88 -3.54 4.10
N HIS A 33 5.67 -3.72 5.18
CA HIS A 33 6.13 -2.61 6.01
C HIS A 33 7.10 -1.72 5.25
N MET A 34 8.06 -2.31 4.54
CA MET A 34 8.96 -1.55 3.64
C MET A 34 8.19 -0.78 2.56
N ARG A 35 7.15 -1.40 1.98
CA ARG A 35 6.32 -0.74 0.96
C ARG A 35 5.46 0.37 1.55
N THR A 36 4.95 0.20 2.77
CA THR A 36 4.23 1.23 3.50
C THR A 36 5.13 2.40 3.86
N ASP A 37 6.38 2.18 4.26
CA ASP A 37 7.31 3.29 4.52
C ASP A 37 7.52 4.15 3.27
N GLN A 38 7.69 3.54 2.10
CA GLN A 38 7.75 4.28 0.83
C GLN A 38 6.49 5.11 0.55
N PHE A 39 5.31 4.59 0.90
CA PHE A 39 4.07 5.34 0.82
C PHE A 39 4.09 6.54 1.78
N LEU A 40 4.45 6.34 3.04
CA LEU A 40 4.48 7.39 4.05
C LEU A 40 5.48 8.51 3.70
N GLU A 41 6.63 8.15 3.15
CA GLU A 41 7.67 9.09 2.69
C GLU A 41 7.17 10.05 1.60
N THR A 42 6.17 9.65 0.79
CA THR A 42 5.58 10.55 -0.22
C THR A 42 4.79 11.71 0.39
N GLY A 43 4.38 11.60 1.66
CA GLY A 43 3.47 12.53 2.31
C GLY A 43 2.00 12.41 1.88
N ALA A 44 1.67 11.57 0.89
CA ALA A 44 0.29 11.38 0.42
C ALA A 44 -0.62 10.81 1.51
N GLU A 45 -1.89 11.20 1.50
CA GLU A 45 -2.93 10.68 2.43
C GLU A 45 -3.51 9.35 1.97
N THR A 46 -3.44 9.06 0.67
CA THR A 46 -4.08 7.88 0.07
C THR A 46 -3.10 7.18 -0.86
N VAL A 47 -3.01 5.85 -0.74
CA VAL A 47 -2.37 4.98 -1.72
C VAL A 47 -3.44 4.30 -2.56
N ALA A 48 -3.38 4.49 -3.88
CA ALA A 48 -4.28 3.85 -4.82
C ALA A 48 -3.69 2.50 -5.28
N VAL A 49 -4.50 1.43 -5.22
CA VAL A 49 -4.10 0.08 -5.65
C VAL A 49 -5.23 -0.60 -6.41
N SER A 50 -4.94 -1.64 -7.19
CA SER A 50 -5.94 -2.38 -7.98
C SER A 50 -6.07 -3.85 -7.57
N CYS A 51 -5.56 -4.21 -6.40
CA CYS A 51 -5.52 -5.58 -5.90
C CYS A 51 -6.01 -5.63 -4.44
N PRO A 52 -7.02 -6.46 -4.11
CA PRO A 52 -7.53 -6.58 -2.74
C PRO A 52 -6.45 -6.99 -1.72
N PHE A 53 -5.49 -7.81 -2.13
CA PHE A 53 -4.36 -8.14 -1.25
C PHE A 53 -3.47 -6.93 -0.98
N CYS A 54 -3.23 -6.07 -1.97
CA CYS A 54 -2.47 -4.84 -1.73
C CYS A 54 -3.17 -3.95 -0.72
N ILE A 55 -4.51 -3.80 -0.80
CA ILE A 55 -5.30 -3.04 0.18
C ILE A 55 -5.05 -3.61 1.58
N GLN A 56 -5.28 -4.91 1.76
CA GLN A 56 -5.10 -5.57 3.06
C GLN A 56 -3.67 -5.42 3.63
N MET A 57 -2.65 -5.53 2.78
CA MET A 57 -1.25 -5.42 3.21
C MET A 57 -0.83 -3.98 3.53
N PHE A 58 -1.35 -2.98 2.79
CA PHE A 58 -1.14 -1.58 3.11
C PHE A 58 -1.92 -1.18 4.37
N ASP A 59 -3.16 -1.63 4.55
CA ASP A 59 -3.96 -1.35 5.75
C ASP A 59 -3.28 -1.92 7.00
N GLU A 60 -2.78 -3.16 6.94
CA GLU A 60 -1.98 -3.74 8.03
C GLU A 60 -0.72 -2.91 8.29
N GLY A 61 0.01 -2.52 7.24
CA GLY A 61 1.23 -1.73 7.39
C GLY A 61 0.96 -0.32 7.92
N ILE A 62 -0.13 0.33 7.50
CA ILE A 62 -0.54 1.65 7.99
C ILE A 62 -0.88 1.57 9.48
N SER A 63 -1.65 0.55 9.86
CA SER A 63 -1.99 0.31 11.26
C SER A 63 -0.77 -0.05 12.11
N SER A 64 0.16 -0.85 11.59
CA SER A 64 1.40 -1.19 12.31
C SER A 64 2.30 0.03 12.56
N LYS A 65 2.20 1.05 11.71
CA LYS A 65 2.91 2.33 11.84
C LYS A 65 2.12 3.41 12.60
N GLY A 66 0.90 3.10 13.06
CA GLY A 66 0.04 4.02 13.82
C GLY A 66 -0.43 5.23 13.00
N GLN A 67 -0.72 5.03 11.72
CA GLN A 67 -1.08 6.10 10.77
C GLN A 67 -2.53 6.00 10.25
N GLU A 68 -3.35 5.08 10.80
CA GLU A 68 -4.70 4.77 10.34
C GLU A 68 -5.68 5.95 10.35
N ASP A 69 -5.43 6.97 11.17
CA ASP A 69 -6.28 8.16 11.24
C ASP A 69 -6.07 9.13 10.06
N THR A 70 -4.93 9.05 9.38
CA THR A 70 -4.54 10.03 8.34
C THR A 70 -4.17 9.40 7.01
N LYS A 71 -3.96 8.08 6.97
CA LYS A 71 -3.51 7.34 5.80
C LYS A 71 -4.49 6.21 5.49
N ARG A 72 -4.72 5.95 4.20
CA ARG A 72 -5.63 4.89 3.73
C ARG A 72 -5.18 4.26 2.42
N ALA A 73 -5.42 2.96 2.27
CA ALA A 73 -5.35 2.28 0.98
C ALA A 73 -6.74 2.24 0.34
N VAL A 74 -6.82 2.57 -0.96
CA VAL A 74 -8.10 2.66 -1.68
C VAL A 74 -7.98 1.94 -3.02
N ASP A 75 -9.04 1.22 -3.39
CA ASP A 75 -9.15 0.62 -4.72
C ASP A 75 -9.24 1.73 -5.79
N LEU A 76 -8.46 1.60 -6.85
CA LEU A 76 -8.53 2.46 -8.03
C LEU A 76 -9.98 2.58 -8.56
N ILE A 77 -10.77 1.51 -8.53
CA ILE A 77 -12.17 1.54 -8.97
C ILE A 77 -13.00 2.48 -8.10
N THR A 78 -12.79 2.51 -6.78
CA THR A 78 -13.48 3.45 -5.88
C THR A 78 -13.13 4.90 -6.19
N ILE A 79 -11.87 5.18 -6.57
CA ILE A 79 -11.46 6.52 -6.98
C ILE A 79 -12.15 6.92 -8.30
N LEU A 80 -12.23 5.99 -9.26
CA LEU A 80 -12.92 6.23 -10.53
C LEU A 80 -14.41 6.52 -10.31
N ASP A 81 -15.07 5.72 -9.48
CA ASP A 81 -16.48 5.88 -9.13
C ASP A 81 -16.75 7.27 -8.56
N GLN A 82 -15.99 7.68 -7.53
CA GLN A 82 -16.06 9.01 -6.89
C GLN A 82 -15.80 10.18 -7.84
N ALA A 83 -15.09 9.95 -8.94
CA ALA A 83 -14.78 11.00 -9.94
C ALA A 83 -15.85 11.11 -11.04
N THR A 84 -16.72 10.11 -11.17
CA THR A 84 -17.77 10.05 -12.20
C THR A 84 -19.17 10.37 -11.69
N GLU A 85 -19.34 10.45 -10.37
CA GLU A 85 -20.50 11.07 -9.71
C GLU A 85 -20.41 12.61 -9.72
#